data_AF-B6B1K9-F1
#
_entry.id   AF-B6B1K9-F1
#
_cell.length_a   1.000
_cell.length_b   1.000
_cell.length_c   1.000
_cell.angle_alpha   90.00
_cell.angle_beta   90.00
_cell.angle_gamma   90.00
#
_symmetry.space_group_name_H-M   'P 1'
#
loop_
_entity.id
_entity.type
_entity.pdbx_description
1 polymer ?
#
loop_
_entity_poly.entity_id
_entity_poly.type
_entity_poly.pdbx_seq_one_letter_code
_entity_poly.pdbx_strand_id
1 'polypeptide(L)'
;MIKEVFKRKVEHSFRSKIDFDKFVTPNISFGSKTDTLEEFLLTNTWGQPRDVVRLLNSIQKKSPNAATMDEDSIKASLDELGVSYGPKILQALRLGINRKTFSTKQHLKDALAPTLGDKTTNALIDEFFQLGLIGGYNHQNGHYFWAHRGENFLKGHHQIRIHHALWNDFSIRDR
;
A
#
# COMPACT_ATOMS: atom_id res chain seq x y z
N MET A 1 8.83 6.72 -14.17
CA MET A 1 7.48 6.99 -13.61
C MET A 1 6.74 5.67 -13.56
N ILE A 2 5.91 5.38 -12.55
CA ILE A 2 5.53 4.00 -12.17
C ILE A 2 4.87 3.17 -13.28
N LYS A 3 4.13 3.83 -14.17
CA LYS A 3 3.53 3.26 -15.37
C LYS A 3 4.56 2.59 -16.28
N GLU A 4 5.74 3.18 -16.41
CA GLU A 4 6.84 2.64 -17.22
C GLU A 4 7.44 1.37 -16.61
N VAL A 5 7.55 1.31 -15.28
CA VAL A 5 7.99 0.10 -14.57
C VAL A 5 6.98 -1.02 -14.74
N PHE A 6 5.69 -0.69 -14.61
CA PHE A 6 4.59 -1.63 -14.83
C PHE A 6 4.58 -2.16 -16.27
N LYS A 7 4.69 -1.26 -17.26
CA LYS A 7 4.78 -1.61 -18.68
C LYS A 7 5.94 -2.56 -18.97
N ARG A 8 7.16 -2.22 -18.54
CA ARG A 8 8.33 -3.07 -18.71
C ARG A 8 8.15 -4.43 -18.05
N LYS A 9 7.58 -4.47 -16.84
CA LYS A 9 7.38 -5.74 -16.14
C LYS A 9 6.34 -6.61 -16.84
N VAL A 10 5.27 -6.05 -17.37
CA VAL A 10 4.31 -6.79 -18.22
C VAL A 10 5.03 -7.34 -19.45
N GLU A 11 5.69 -6.48 -20.22
CA GLU A 11 6.38 -6.87 -21.46
C GLU A 11 7.46 -7.96 -21.25
N HIS A 12 8.15 -7.95 -20.10
CA HIS A 12 9.19 -8.93 -19.76
C HIS A 12 8.69 -10.19 -19.03
N SER A 13 7.46 -10.19 -18.50
CA SER A 13 6.92 -11.35 -17.77
C SER A 13 6.31 -12.41 -18.70
N PHE A 14 5.98 -12.06 -19.94
CA PHE A 14 5.42 -12.99 -20.92
C PHE A 14 6.46 -13.47 -21.92
N ARG A 15 6.39 -14.75 -22.31
CA ARG A 15 7.30 -15.35 -23.30
C ARG A 15 7.05 -14.83 -24.72
N SER A 16 5.84 -14.39 -25.00
CA SER A 16 5.44 -13.74 -26.26
C SER A 16 5.41 -12.22 -26.08
N LYS A 17 5.67 -11.49 -27.15
CA LYS A 17 5.64 -10.03 -27.15
C LYS A 17 4.17 -9.57 -26.99
N ILE A 18 3.83 -9.03 -25.83
CA ILE A 18 2.50 -8.50 -25.53
C ILE A 18 2.48 -6.99 -25.75
N ASP A 19 1.44 -6.49 -26.43
CA ASP A 19 1.15 -5.07 -26.54
C ASP A 19 0.47 -4.58 -25.26
N PHE A 20 1.19 -3.78 -24.48
CA PHE A 20 0.74 -3.28 -23.18
C PHE A 20 -0.61 -2.55 -23.26
N ASP A 21 -0.82 -1.73 -24.30
CA ASP A 21 -2.02 -0.90 -24.42
C ASP A 21 -3.26 -1.73 -24.83
N LYS A 22 -3.07 -2.97 -25.29
CA LYS A 22 -4.14 -3.96 -25.53
C LYS A 22 -4.34 -4.90 -24.36
N PHE A 23 -3.33 -5.08 -23.53
CA PHE A 23 -3.32 -6.03 -22.42
C PHE A 23 -3.96 -5.47 -21.14
N VAL A 24 -3.83 -4.16 -20.93
CA VAL A 24 -4.37 -3.46 -19.75
C VAL A 24 -5.35 -2.39 -20.20
N THR A 25 -6.54 -2.36 -19.59
CA THR A 25 -7.50 -1.30 -19.86
C THR A 25 -6.97 0.06 -19.35
N PRO A 26 -7.13 1.14 -20.13
CA PRO A 26 -6.57 2.44 -19.79
C PRO A 26 -7.23 3.07 -18.56
N ASN A 27 -8.50 2.72 -18.31
CA ASN A 27 -9.27 3.14 -17.15
C ASN A 27 -9.67 1.90 -16.35
N ILE A 28 -9.66 2.04 -15.03
CA ILE A 28 -10.05 1.01 -14.09
C ILE A 28 -11.16 1.58 -13.21
N SER A 29 -12.31 0.92 -13.19
CA SER A 29 -13.48 1.35 -12.43
C SER A 29 -13.62 0.51 -11.16
N PHE A 30 -13.93 1.18 -10.04
CA PHE A 30 -14.26 0.58 -8.75
C PHE A 30 -15.51 1.27 -8.19
N GLY A 31 -16.66 0.60 -8.32
CA GLY A 31 -17.94 1.18 -7.90
C GLY A 31 -18.28 2.42 -8.72
N SER A 32 -18.46 3.57 -8.06
CA SER A 32 -18.75 4.86 -8.73
C SER A 32 -17.50 5.66 -9.13
N LYS A 33 -16.29 5.16 -8.82
CA LYS A 33 -15.03 5.84 -9.10
C LYS A 33 -14.31 5.18 -10.26
N THR A 34 -13.91 5.97 -11.25
CA THR A 34 -13.09 5.53 -12.36
C THR A 34 -11.77 6.27 -12.29
N ASP A 35 -10.68 5.54 -12.14
CA ASP A 35 -9.32 6.07 -12.13
C ASP A 35 -8.60 5.66 -13.42
N THR A 36 -7.68 6.48 -13.90
CA THR A 36 -6.73 6.03 -14.94
C THR A 36 -5.84 4.93 -14.36
N LEU A 37 -5.25 4.08 -15.21
CA LEU A 37 -4.30 3.05 -14.78
C LEU A 37 -3.16 3.63 -13.92
N GLU A 38 -2.68 4.83 -14.24
CA GLU A 38 -1.59 5.45 -13.50
C GLU A 38 -2.02 5.93 -12.12
N GLU A 39 -3.17 6.61 -12.01
CA GLU A 39 -3.76 6.99 -10.73
C GLU A 39 -4.10 5.76 -9.89
N PHE A 40 -4.62 4.71 -10.53
CA PHE A 40 -4.91 3.43 -9.90
C PHE A 40 -3.64 2.78 -9.34
N LEU A 41 -2.57 2.68 -10.15
CA LEU A 41 -1.29 2.13 -9.70
C LEU A 41 -0.68 2.98 -8.59
N LEU A 42 -0.70 4.31 -8.70
CA LEU A 42 -0.20 5.20 -7.66
C LEU A 42 -0.96 5.01 -6.34
N THR A 43 -2.28 4.86 -6.41
CA THR A 43 -3.15 4.68 -5.24
C THR A 43 -2.98 3.30 -4.60
N ASN A 44 -2.86 2.23 -5.40
CA ASN A 44 -2.89 0.85 -4.91
C ASN A 44 -1.51 0.23 -4.68
N THR A 45 -0.49 0.73 -5.38
CA THR A 45 0.91 0.32 -5.18
C THR A 45 1.70 1.36 -4.39
N TRP A 46 1.01 2.39 -3.90
CA TRP A 46 1.56 3.52 -3.14
C TRP A 46 2.78 4.17 -3.81
N GLY A 47 2.79 4.19 -5.15
CA GLY A 47 3.91 4.74 -5.89
C GLY A 47 5.19 3.88 -5.87
N GLN A 48 5.13 2.62 -5.44
CA GLN A 48 6.31 1.76 -5.30
C GLN A 48 6.44 0.70 -6.43
N PRO A 49 7.58 0.69 -7.17
CA PRO A 49 7.93 -0.38 -8.11
C PRO A 49 7.83 -1.80 -7.54
N ARG A 50 8.16 -2.00 -6.26
CA ARG A 50 8.11 -3.32 -5.61
C ARG A 50 6.68 -3.84 -5.48
N ASP A 51 5.75 -2.97 -5.11
CA ASP A 51 4.35 -3.35 -4.90
C ASP A 51 3.62 -3.57 -6.23
N VAL A 52 4.04 -2.85 -7.28
CA VAL A 52 3.68 -3.18 -8.67
C VAL A 52 4.09 -4.62 -9.03
N VAL A 53 5.31 -5.03 -8.66
CA VAL A 53 5.79 -6.40 -8.91
C VAL A 53 5.02 -7.42 -8.06
N ARG A 54 4.69 -7.11 -6.81
CA ARG A 54 3.85 -7.99 -5.96
C ARG A 54 2.45 -8.15 -6.54
N LEU A 55 1.83 -7.06 -6.99
CA LEU A 55 0.52 -7.06 -7.66
C LEU A 55 0.54 -7.97 -8.89
N LEU A 56 1.52 -7.79 -9.78
CA LEU A 56 1.65 -8.61 -10.98
C LEU A 56 1.87 -10.10 -10.68
N ASN A 57 2.69 -10.42 -9.68
CA ASN A 57 2.90 -11.81 -9.28
C ASN A 57 1.62 -12.46 -8.72
N SER A 58 0.80 -11.71 -7.98
CA SER A 58 -0.50 -12.21 -7.49
C SER A 58 -1.46 -12.49 -8.66
N ILE A 59 -1.52 -11.59 -9.65
CA ILE A 59 -2.37 -11.75 -10.83
C ILE A 59 -1.96 -12.99 -11.64
N GLN A 60 -0.65 -13.14 -11.90
CA GLN A 60 -0.12 -14.29 -12.63
C GLN A 60 -0.40 -15.62 -11.91
N LYS A 61 -0.37 -15.63 -10.58
CA LYS A 61 -0.67 -16.81 -9.77
C LYS A 61 -2.15 -17.20 -9.85
N LYS A 62 -3.07 -16.23 -9.86
CA LYS A 62 -4.52 -16.50 -9.92
C LYS A 62 -5.00 -16.82 -11.33
N SER A 63 -4.45 -16.14 -12.32
CA SER A 63 -4.87 -16.26 -13.73
C SER A 63 -3.66 -16.55 -14.62
N PRO A 64 -3.03 -17.74 -14.48
CA PRO A 64 -1.78 -18.08 -15.18
C PRO A 64 -1.91 -18.08 -16.72
N ASN A 65 -3.14 -18.21 -17.23
CA ASN A 65 -3.46 -18.23 -18.66
C ASN A 65 -4.32 -17.03 -19.10
N ALA A 66 -4.44 -15.97 -18.29
CA ALA A 66 -5.22 -14.79 -18.69
C ALA A 66 -4.57 -14.10 -19.89
N ALA A 67 -5.32 -13.98 -20.98
CA ALA A 67 -4.92 -13.24 -22.17
C ALA A 67 -4.98 -11.71 -21.98
N THR A 68 -5.72 -11.26 -20.95
CA THR A 68 -5.96 -9.86 -20.61
C THR A 68 -6.04 -9.69 -19.10
N MET A 69 -5.53 -8.57 -18.56
CA MET A 69 -5.75 -8.18 -17.17
C MET A 69 -7.03 -7.35 -17.07
N ASP A 70 -8.14 -8.00 -16.72
CA ASP A 70 -9.43 -7.36 -16.50
C ASP A 70 -9.63 -6.88 -15.05
N GLU A 71 -10.68 -6.08 -14.85
CA GLU A 71 -11.06 -5.48 -13.57
C GLU A 71 -11.18 -6.52 -12.44
N ASP A 72 -11.76 -7.67 -12.75
CA ASP A 72 -11.98 -8.75 -11.79
C ASP A 72 -10.67 -9.42 -11.36
N SER A 73 -9.72 -9.59 -12.27
CA SER A 73 -8.38 -10.11 -11.96
C SER A 73 -7.59 -9.19 -11.03
N ILE A 74 -7.70 -7.87 -11.23
CA ILE A 74 -7.01 -6.87 -10.40
C ILE A 74 -7.62 -6.82 -8.99
N LYS A 75 -8.96 -6.83 -8.88
CA LYS A 75 -9.68 -6.89 -7.60
C LYS A 75 -9.29 -8.12 -6.78
N ALA A 76 -9.31 -9.27 -7.43
CA ALA A 76 -9.01 -10.56 -6.85
C ALA A 76 -7.59 -10.69 -6.27
N SER A 77 -6.64 -9.88 -6.75
CA SER A 77 -5.25 -9.83 -6.28
C SER A 77 -5.02 -8.85 -5.13
N LEU A 78 -5.79 -7.77 -5.06
CA LEU A 78 -5.77 -6.86 -3.90
C LEU A 78 -6.29 -7.54 -2.63
N ASP A 79 -7.31 -8.40 -2.76
CA ASP A 79 -7.81 -9.21 -1.65
C ASP A 79 -6.72 -10.14 -1.07
N GLU A 80 -5.82 -10.67 -1.90
CA GLU A 80 -4.73 -11.57 -1.45
C GLU A 80 -3.65 -10.83 -0.64
N LEU A 81 -3.45 -9.54 -0.92
CA LEU A 81 -2.61 -8.67 -0.08
C LEU A 81 -3.27 -8.47 1.29
N GLY A 82 -4.60 -8.35 1.35
CA GLY A 82 -5.36 -8.34 2.60
C GLY A 82 -5.31 -9.66 3.38
N VAL A 83 -5.29 -10.80 2.69
CA VAL A 83 -5.15 -12.15 3.28
C VAL A 83 -3.80 -12.34 3.97
N SER A 84 -2.73 -11.72 3.47
CA SER A 84 -1.38 -11.84 4.07
C SER A 84 -1.29 -11.24 5.48
N TYR A 85 -2.13 -10.25 5.82
CA TYR A 85 -2.12 -9.60 7.14
C TYR A 85 -3.18 -10.18 8.10
N GLY A 86 -4.16 -10.92 7.59
CA GLY A 86 -5.18 -11.56 8.43
C GLY A 86 -6.18 -10.59 9.08
N PRO A 87 -7.35 -11.10 9.49
CA PRO A 87 -8.49 -10.26 9.89
C PRO A 87 -8.27 -9.48 11.20
N LYS A 88 -7.48 -10.02 12.14
CA LYS A 88 -7.16 -9.32 13.40
C LYS A 88 -6.33 -8.05 13.20
N ILE A 89 -5.44 -8.05 12.20
CA ILE A 89 -4.61 -6.88 11.90
C ILE A 89 -5.46 -5.77 11.29
N LEU A 90 -6.34 -6.11 10.35
CA LEU A 90 -7.27 -5.13 9.78
C LEU A 90 -8.20 -4.52 10.84
N GLN A 91 -8.69 -5.33 11.78
CA GLN A 91 -9.48 -4.84 12.91
C GLN A 91 -8.67 -3.87 13.79
N ALA A 92 -7.44 -4.26 14.16
CA ALA A 92 -6.56 -3.41 14.96
C ALA A 92 -6.22 -2.09 14.27
N LEU A 93 -5.97 -2.12 12.96
CA LEU A 93 -5.69 -0.94 12.16
C LEU A 93 -6.89 0.00 12.11
N ARG A 94 -8.10 -0.52 11.86
CA ARG A 94 -9.32 0.28 11.84
C ARG A 94 -9.65 0.91 13.18
N LEU A 95 -9.42 0.22 14.29
CA LEU A 95 -9.70 0.73 15.63
C LEU A 95 -8.60 1.69 16.13
N GLY A 96 -7.34 1.33 15.89
CA GLY A 96 -6.18 2.06 16.40
C GLY A 96 -5.79 3.27 15.55
N ILE A 97 -5.95 3.21 14.23
CA ILE A 97 -5.60 4.30 13.32
C ILE A 97 -6.83 5.18 13.04
N ASN A 98 -7.08 6.13 13.93
CA ASN A 98 -8.21 7.07 13.82
C ASN A 98 -7.78 8.53 13.53
N ARG A 99 -6.50 8.75 13.23
CA ARG A 99 -5.91 10.07 13.07
C ARG A 99 -4.76 10.07 12.08
N LYS A 100 -4.51 11.22 11.46
CA LYS A 100 -3.42 11.38 10.49
C LYS A 100 -2.04 11.28 11.11
N THR A 101 -1.90 11.70 12.37
CA THR A 101 -0.59 11.83 13.04
C THR A 101 -0.65 11.34 14.48
N PHE A 102 0.35 10.55 14.87
CA PHE A 102 0.63 10.17 16.24
C PHE A 102 1.90 10.88 16.70
N SER A 103 1.89 11.35 17.94
CA SER A 103 2.97 12.17 18.49
C SER A 103 4.31 11.42 18.56
N THR A 104 4.28 10.11 18.78
CA THR A 104 5.46 9.26 18.95
C THR A 104 5.18 7.84 18.45
N LYS A 105 6.23 7.04 18.24
CA LYS A 105 6.13 5.58 17.98
C LYS A 105 5.36 4.88 19.11
N GLN A 106 5.57 5.29 20.36
CA GLN A 106 4.87 4.73 21.52
C GLN A 106 3.36 5.00 21.47
N HIS A 107 2.95 6.23 21.10
CA HIS A 107 1.52 6.56 20.97
C HIS A 107 0.81 5.69 19.91
N LEU A 108 1.47 5.39 18.78
CA LEU A 108 0.93 4.44 17.81
C LEU A 108 0.88 3.01 18.37
N LYS A 109 1.91 2.59 19.11
CA LYS A 109 1.95 1.28 19.77
C LYS A 109 0.79 1.12 20.74
N ASP A 110 0.55 2.10 21.61
CA ASP A 110 -0.52 2.07 22.60
C ASP A 110 -1.91 1.99 21.96
N ALA A 111 -2.07 2.52 20.74
CA ALA A 111 -3.32 2.44 19.98
C ALA A 111 -3.56 1.06 19.35
N LEU A 112 -2.50 0.31 19.02
CA LEU A 112 -2.59 -0.99 18.32
C LEU A 112 -2.48 -2.20 19.27
N ALA A 113 -1.70 -2.05 20.35
CA ALA A 113 -1.41 -3.10 21.32
C ALA A 113 -2.64 -3.73 21.97
N PRO A 114 -3.75 -3.01 22.27
CA PRO A 114 -4.95 -3.60 22.85
C PRO A 114 -5.58 -4.71 21.99
N THR A 115 -5.39 -4.67 20.67
CA THR A 115 -5.96 -5.67 19.75
C THR A 115 -4.93 -6.72 19.33
N LEU A 116 -3.65 -6.36 19.23
CA LEU A 116 -2.60 -7.23 18.65
C LEU A 116 -1.65 -7.87 19.66
N GLY A 117 -1.60 -7.34 20.88
CA GLY A 117 -0.58 -7.68 21.86
C GLY A 117 0.76 -7.01 21.60
N ASP A 118 1.55 -6.88 22.66
CA ASP A 118 2.69 -5.95 22.71
C ASP A 118 3.86 -6.35 21.81
N LYS A 119 4.19 -7.65 21.79
CA LYS A 119 5.28 -8.22 20.98
C LYS A 119 4.98 -8.15 19.49
N THR A 120 3.74 -8.46 19.10
CA THR A 120 3.26 -8.37 17.72
C THR A 120 3.31 -6.93 17.23
N THR A 121 2.87 -5.98 18.06
CA THR A 121 2.76 -4.56 17.68
C THR A 121 4.12 -3.94 17.34
N ASN A 122 5.18 -4.28 18.10
CA ASN A 122 6.52 -3.74 17.81
C ASN A 122 7.05 -4.20 16.45
N ALA A 123 6.98 -5.49 16.15
CA ALA A 123 7.40 -6.02 14.85
C ALA A 123 6.58 -5.40 13.70
N LEU A 124 5.27 -5.24 13.94
CA LEU A 124 4.33 -4.72 12.97
C LEU A 124 4.56 -3.24 12.64
N ILE A 125 4.91 -2.40 13.63
CA ILE A 125 5.18 -0.98 13.38
C ILE A 125 6.41 -0.81 12.49
N ASP A 126 7.46 -1.61 12.72
CA ASP A 126 8.66 -1.55 11.88
C ASP A 126 8.34 -2.07 10.47
N GLU A 127 7.55 -3.13 10.34
CA GLU A 127 7.06 -3.61 9.06
C GLU A 127 6.20 -2.55 8.34
N PHE A 128 5.29 -1.87 9.05
CA PHE A 128 4.47 -0.78 8.49
C PHE A 128 5.32 0.38 7.97
N PHE A 129 6.40 0.72 8.67
CA PHE A 129 7.34 1.72 8.19
C PHE A 129 8.03 1.26 6.90
N GLN A 130 8.52 0.02 6.87
CA GLN A 130 9.17 -0.56 5.69
C GLN A 130 8.22 -0.68 4.48
N LEU A 131 6.95 -0.95 4.73
CA LEU A 131 5.90 -0.98 3.70
C LEU A 131 5.44 0.42 3.29
N GLY A 132 5.81 1.48 4.01
CA GLY A 132 5.41 2.86 3.71
C GLY A 132 3.98 3.21 4.14
N LEU A 133 3.33 2.37 4.94
CA LEU A 133 2.03 2.64 5.57
C LEU A 133 2.11 3.81 6.55
N ILE A 134 3.26 3.92 7.23
CA ILE A 134 3.57 4.97 8.19
C ILE A 134 4.95 5.57 7.90
N GLY A 135 5.14 6.82 8.31
CA GLY A 135 6.39 7.54 8.12
C GLY A 135 6.68 8.47 9.29
N GLY A 136 7.94 8.83 9.46
CA GLY A 136 8.33 9.91 10.36
C GLY A 136 7.92 11.26 9.78
N TYR A 137 7.44 12.16 10.63
CA TYR A 137 7.16 13.55 10.29
C TYR A 137 7.79 14.45 11.35
N ASN A 138 8.56 15.42 10.88
CA ASN A 138 9.13 16.46 11.73
C ASN A 138 8.32 17.74 11.53
N HIS A 139 7.58 18.13 12.58
CA HIS A 139 6.72 19.30 12.53
C HIS A 139 7.50 20.63 12.51
N GLN A 140 8.75 20.65 13.00
CA GLN A 140 9.55 21.87 13.07
C GLN A 140 9.99 22.37 11.68
N ASN A 141 10.23 21.46 10.74
CA ASN A 141 10.65 21.79 9.38
C ASN A 141 9.70 21.26 8.29
N GLY A 142 8.62 20.57 8.66
CA GLY A 142 7.65 19.99 7.73
C GLY A 142 8.18 18.79 6.93
N HIS A 143 9.33 18.23 7.28
CA HIS A 143 9.94 17.15 6.53
C HIS A 143 9.34 15.78 6.86
N TYR A 144 9.24 14.94 5.83
CA TYR A 144 8.79 13.57 5.95
C TYR A 144 9.94 12.58 5.72
N PHE A 145 9.93 11.53 6.53
CA PHE A 145 10.92 10.47 6.57
C PHE A 145 10.21 9.14 6.33
N TRP A 146 10.38 8.58 5.15
CA TRP A 146 9.73 7.35 4.76
C TRP A 146 10.78 6.31 4.37
N ALA A 147 10.48 5.04 4.59
CA ALA A 147 11.40 3.96 4.17
C ALA A 147 11.71 4.03 2.67
N HIS A 148 10.72 4.37 1.85
CA HIS A 148 10.88 4.52 0.41
C HIS A 148 11.82 5.68 -0.02
N ARG A 149 12.23 6.57 0.90
CA ARG A 149 13.22 7.63 0.65
C ARG A 149 14.64 7.22 1.05
N GLY A 150 14.87 5.95 1.37
CA GLY A 150 16.16 5.40 1.79
C GLY A 150 16.39 5.43 3.30
N GLU A 151 15.35 5.73 4.09
CA GLU A 151 15.43 5.68 5.55
C GLU A 151 15.25 4.24 6.05
N ASN A 152 16.15 3.75 6.90
CA ASN A 152 16.11 2.35 7.34
C ASN A 152 15.28 2.13 8.61
N PHE A 153 14.97 3.19 9.36
CA PHE A 153 14.22 3.11 10.62
C PHE A 153 13.48 4.40 10.96
N LEU A 154 12.43 4.29 11.78
CA LEU A 154 11.75 5.44 12.39
C LEU A 154 12.66 6.09 13.43
N LYS A 155 12.95 7.38 13.27
CA LYS A 155 13.69 8.17 14.27
C LYS A 155 12.79 8.42 15.48
N GLY A 156 13.28 8.16 16.68
CA GLY A 156 12.46 8.17 17.92
C GLY A 156 11.82 9.51 18.27
N HIS A 157 12.38 10.63 17.78
CA HIS A 157 11.87 11.98 18.02
C HIS A 157 10.88 12.48 16.95
N HIS A 158 10.61 11.69 15.90
CA HIS A 158 9.64 12.06 14.88
C HIS A 158 8.23 11.65 15.30
N GLN A 159 7.27 12.48 14.90
CA GLN A 159 5.86 12.08 14.89
C GLN A 159 5.66 10.99 13.84
N ILE A 160 4.65 10.15 14.02
CA ILE A 160 4.28 9.13 13.04
C ILE A 160 3.11 9.63 12.22
N ARG A 161 3.31 9.77 10.91
CA ARG A 161 2.26 10.13 9.96
C ARG A 161 1.74 8.88 9.27
N ILE A 162 0.41 8.77 9.20
CA ILE A 162 -0.28 7.75 8.40
C ILE A 162 -0.30 8.19 6.96
N HIS A 163 0.04 7.27 6.05
CA HIS A 163 0.01 7.55 4.63
C HIS A 163 -1.38 8.00 4.17
N HIS A 164 -1.44 9.02 3.31
CA HIS A 164 -2.69 9.68 2.92
C HIS A 164 -3.67 8.77 2.19
N ALA A 165 -3.15 7.81 1.41
CA ALA A 165 -3.96 6.81 0.71
C ALA A 165 -4.84 5.98 1.67
N LEU A 166 -4.44 5.84 2.94
CA LEU A 166 -5.16 5.03 3.92
C LEU A 166 -6.25 5.81 4.69
N TRP A 167 -6.34 7.13 4.49
CA TRP A 167 -7.23 7.95 5.30
C TRP A 167 -8.70 7.58 5.09
N ASN A 168 -9.12 7.35 3.84
CA ASN A 168 -10.48 6.93 3.54
C ASN A 168 -10.79 5.54 4.13
N ASP A 169 -9.86 4.60 3.98
CA ASP A 169 -10.01 3.22 4.47
C ASP A 169 -10.14 3.13 5.99
N PHE A 170 -9.51 4.07 6.69
CA PHE A 170 -9.59 4.21 8.14
C PHE A 170 -10.58 5.28 8.61
N SER A 171 -11.39 5.84 7.70
CA SER A 171 -12.36 6.90 8.01
C SER A 171 -11.74 8.13 8.71
N ILE A 172 -10.45 8.41 8.46
CA ILE A 172 -9.74 9.57 8.96
C ILE A 172 -10.14 10.76 8.12
N ARG A 173 -10.86 11.72 8.73
CA ARG A 173 -11.29 12.94 8.04
C ARG A 173 -10.29 14.07 8.25
N ASP A 174 -10.23 14.96 7.27
CA ASP A 174 -9.58 16.25 7.40
C ASP A 174 -10.36 17.07 8.43
N ARG A 175 -9.77 17.26 9.60
CA ARG A 175 -10.10 18.35 10.52
C ARG A 175 -8.93 19.31 10.54
#